data_AF-A0A9X2Q5M0-F1
#
_entry.id   AF-A0A9X2Q5M0-F1
#
_cell.length_a   1.000
_cell.length_b   1.000
_cell.length_c   1.000
_cell.angle_alpha   90.00
_cell.angle_beta   90.00
_cell.angle_gamma   90.00
#
_symmetry.space_group_name_H-M   'P 1'
#
loop_
_entity.id
_entity.type
_entity.pdbx_description
1 polymer ?
#
loop_
_entity_poly.entity_id
_entity_poly.type
_entity_poly.pdbx_seq_one_letter_code
_entity_poly.pdbx_strand_id
1 'polypeptide(L)'
;MTHEIKRTYRYRIYPNEAQRAELARTFGCSRWVYNWALETKTKAYYQDEETLSFTDLSGRLTDKKREEETEWLLEVSAVTLQQSLRNLNQAFTNFFEGRAEYPSFKSKKGDQTARYVGTAFGLSRRERETEAPPLEDAGSDQHPVVERASVRAK
;
A
#
# COMPACT_ATOMS: atom_id res chain seq x y z
N MET A 1 -23.30 -2.47 -27.74
CA MET A 1 -22.76 -2.63 -26.37
C MET A 1 -21.29 -2.23 -26.38
N THR A 2 -20.92 -1.13 -25.73
CA THR A 2 -19.51 -0.72 -25.56
C THR A 2 -18.83 -1.67 -24.59
N HIS A 3 -17.81 -2.40 -25.05
CA HIS A 3 -17.01 -3.26 -24.18
C HIS A 3 -16.02 -2.39 -23.41
N GLU A 4 -16.11 -2.42 -22.07
CA GLU A 4 -15.13 -1.77 -21.21
C GLU A 4 -13.79 -2.53 -21.29
N ILE A 5 -12.81 -1.93 -21.95
CA ILE A 5 -11.45 -2.50 -22.03
C ILE A 5 -10.68 -2.10 -20.77
N LYS A 6 -10.48 -3.06 -19.86
CA LYS A 6 -9.59 -2.89 -18.69
C LYS A 6 -8.13 -3.02 -19.13
N ARG A 7 -7.30 -2.03 -18.78
CA ARG A 7 -5.86 -2.02 -19.06
C ARG A 7 -5.06 -2.02 -17.76
N THR A 8 -3.91 -2.69 -17.78
CA THR A 8 -2.95 -2.69 -16.68
C THR A 8 -1.59 -2.28 -17.22
N TYR A 9 -0.91 -1.40 -16.48
CA TYR A 9 0.41 -0.90 -16.82
C TYR A 9 1.40 -1.25 -15.71
N ARG A 10 2.63 -1.62 -16.09
CA ARG A 10 3.71 -1.92 -15.16
C ARG A 10 4.90 -1.03 -15.45
N TYR A 11 5.32 -0.27 -14.45
CA TYR A 11 6.43 0.68 -14.55
C TYR A 11 7.50 0.35 -13.51
N ARG A 12 8.76 0.63 -13.87
CA ARG A 12 9.88 0.64 -12.92
C ARG A 12 10.12 2.07 -12.47
N ILE A 13 10.25 2.28 -11.17
CA ILE A 13 10.59 3.57 -10.56
C ILE A 13 11.97 3.51 -9.92
N TYR A 14 12.64 4.65 -9.84
CA TYR A 14 13.93 4.81 -9.17
C TYR A 14 13.78 5.83 -8.04
N PRO A 15 13.32 5.39 -6.86
CA PRO A 15 13.07 6.30 -5.75
C PRO A 15 14.39 6.85 -5.20
N ASN A 16 14.39 8.12 -4.74
CA ASN A 16 15.52 8.64 -3.95
C ASN A 16 15.44 8.09 -2.52
N GLU A 17 16.38 8.51 -1.68
CA GLU A 17 16.47 8.08 -0.29
C GLU A 17 15.21 8.31 0.52
N ALA A 18 14.67 9.53 0.51
CA ALA A 18 13.42 9.84 1.22
C ALA A 18 12.26 8.95 0.77
N GLN A 19 12.08 8.78 -0.54
CA GLN A 19 11.03 7.88 -1.07
C GLN A 19 11.27 6.42 -0.70
N ARG A 20 12.52 5.95 -0.67
CA ARG A 20 12.85 4.58 -0.24
C ARG A 20 12.47 4.38 1.23
N ALA A 21 12.73 5.37 2.09
CA ALA A 21 12.33 5.32 3.49
C ALA A 21 10.79 5.26 3.64
N GLU A 22 10.05 6.08 2.89
CA GLU A 22 8.57 6.06 2.90
C GLU A 22 8.00 4.71 2.43
N LEU A 23 8.55 4.17 1.33
CA LEU A 23 8.14 2.86 0.82
C LEU A 23 8.45 1.75 1.84
N ALA A 24 9.61 1.80 2.49
CA ALA A 24 9.98 0.83 3.52
C ALA A 24 9.01 0.87 4.72
N ARG A 25 8.65 2.07 5.21
CA ARG A 25 7.61 2.23 6.24
C ARG A 25 6.27 1.67 5.78
N THR A 26 5.83 2.04 4.58
CA THR A 26 4.55 1.60 4.01
C THR A 26 4.47 0.08 3.91
N PHE A 27 5.52 -0.56 3.38
CA PHE A 27 5.57 -2.01 3.28
C PHE A 27 5.64 -2.68 4.65
N GLY A 28 6.40 -2.11 5.60
CA GLY A 28 6.46 -2.56 6.98
C GLY A 28 5.08 -2.58 7.64
N CYS A 29 4.36 -1.46 7.60
CA CYS A 29 3.02 -1.32 8.16
C CYS A 29 2.01 -2.24 7.47
N SER A 30 2.02 -2.28 6.13
CA SER A 30 1.12 -3.15 5.34
C SER A 30 1.33 -4.63 5.67
N ARG A 31 2.60 -5.06 5.79
CA ARG A 31 2.97 -6.43 6.17
C ARG A 31 2.50 -6.74 7.59
N TRP A 32 2.74 -5.83 8.53
CA TRP A 32 2.34 -6.03 9.92
C TRP A 32 0.82 -6.15 10.05
N VAL A 33 0.05 -5.25 9.43
CA VAL A 33 -1.42 -5.30 9.47
C VAL A 33 -1.96 -6.58 8.87
N TYR A 34 -1.40 -7.05 7.74
CA TYR A 34 -1.79 -8.33 7.16
C TYR A 34 -1.56 -9.49 8.14
N ASN A 35 -0.37 -9.55 8.75
CA ASN A 35 0.01 -10.62 9.67
C ASN A 35 -0.82 -10.59 10.96
N TRP A 36 -0.99 -9.41 11.56
CA TRP A 36 -1.83 -9.22 12.74
C TRP A 36 -3.28 -9.62 12.46
N ALA A 37 -3.84 -9.25 11.31
CA ALA A 37 -5.21 -9.59 10.96
C ALA A 37 -5.39 -11.09 10.67
N LEU A 38 -4.39 -11.72 10.02
CA LEU A 38 -4.36 -13.17 9.84
C LEU A 38 -4.37 -13.87 11.20
N GLU A 39 -3.45 -13.51 12.09
CA GLU A 39 -3.37 -14.08 13.43
C GLU A 39 -4.67 -13.88 14.22
N THR A 40 -5.23 -12.68 14.19
CA THR A 40 -6.49 -12.36 14.89
C THR A 40 -7.64 -13.21 14.39
N LYS A 41 -7.78 -13.34 13.07
CA LYS A 41 -8.84 -14.14 12.44
C LYS A 41 -8.64 -15.63 12.68
N THR A 42 -7.41 -16.12 12.64
CA THR A 42 -7.06 -17.50 12.95
C THR A 42 -7.36 -17.84 14.42
N LYS A 43 -6.98 -16.98 15.37
CA LYS A 43 -7.26 -17.18 16.80
C LYS A 43 -8.75 -17.19 17.10
N ALA A 44 -9.50 -16.20 16.61
CA ALA A 44 -10.95 -16.12 16.82
C ALA A 44 -11.67 -17.38 16.32
N TYR A 45 -11.25 -17.92 15.17
CA TYR A 45 -11.83 -19.16 14.65
C TYR A 45 -11.49 -20.39 15.50
N TYR A 46 -10.22 -20.57 15.89
CA TYR A 46 -9.82 -21.77 16.63
C TYR A 46 -10.19 -21.74 18.13
N GLN A 47 -10.40 -20.56 18.71
CA GLN A 47 -10.71 -20.40 20.14
C GLN A 47 -12.21 -20.22 20.38
N ASP A 48 -12.87 -19.42 19.55
CA ASP A 48 -14.24 -18.96 19.79
C ASP A 48 -15.22 -19.42 18.70
N GLU A 49 -14.75 -20.18 17.70
CA GLU A 49 -15.48 -20.56 16.47
C GLU A 49 -16.04 -19.35 15.70
N GLU A 50 -15.48 -18.16 15.93
CA GLU A 50 -15.93 -16.90 15.36
C GLU A 50 -15.28 -16.66 13.99
N THR A 51 -16.10 -16.28 13.00
CA THR A 51 -15.61 -15.86 11.69
C THR A 51 -15.62 -14.34 11.57
N LEU A 52 -14.44 -13.72 11.66
CA LEU A 52 -14.31 -12.26 11.50
C LEU A 52 -14.41 -11.81 10.04
N SER A 53 -15.28 -10.85 9.77
CA SER A 53 -15.38 -10.20 8.46
C SER A 53 -14.30 -9.14 8.26
N PHE A 54 -14.19 -8.62 7.03
CA PHE A 54 -13.37 -7.44 6.73
C PHE A 54 -13.77 -6.24 7.60
N THR A 55 -15.08 -6.03 7.82
CA THR A 55 -15.59 -4.90 8.61
C THR A 55 -15.14 -5.02 10.06
N ASP A 56 -15.19 -6.23 10.64
CA ASP A 56 -14.76 -6.48 12.02
C ASP A 56 -13.27 -6.20 12.18
N LEU A 57 -12.44 -6.72 11.27
CA LEU A 57 -10.99 -6.49 11.27
C LEU A 57 -10.65 -5.01 11.04
N SER A 58 -11.41 -4.30 10.21
CA SER A 58 -11.24 -2.85 9.99
C SER A 58 -11.60 -2.03 11.24
N GLY A 59 -12.67 -2.42 11.95
CA GLY A 59 -13.03 -1.83 13.23
C GLY A 59 -11.91 -2.03 14.26
N ARG A 60 -11.50 -3.29 14.47
CA ARG A 60 -10.39 -3.64 15.37
C ARG A 60 -9.09 -2.93 15.01
N LEU A 61 -8.78 -2.76 13.72
CA LEU A 61 -7.60 -2.00 13.28
C LEU A 61 -7.69 -0.52 13.64
N THR A 62 -8.90 0.06 13.65
CA THR A 62 -9.10 1.46 14.03
C THR A 62 -8.76 1.68 15.49
N ASP A 63 -9.14 0.74 16.36
CA ASP A 63 -8.79 0.78 17.78
C ASP A 63 -7.31 0.48 17.97
N LYS A 64 -6.77 -0.52 17.26
CA LYS A 64 -5.36 -0.90 17.30
C LYS A 64 -4.44 0.31 17.11
N LYS A 65 -4.65 1.08 16.04
CA LYS A 65 -3.83 2.27 15.71
C LYS A 65 -3.85 3.37 16.78
N ARG A 66 -4.76 3.33 17.76
CA ARG A 66 -4.82 4.29 18.87
C ARG A 66 -4.00 3.81 20.08
N GLU A 67 -3.56 2.56 20.09
CA GLU A 67 -2.65 2.01 21.11
C GLU A 67 -1.24 2.59 20.91
N GLU A 68 -0.58 2.97 22.00
CA GLU A 68 0.77 3.54 21.99
C GLU A 68 1.78 2.64 21.26
N GLU A 69 1.69 1.32 21.45
CA GLU A 69 2.58 0.34 20.83
C GLU A 69 2.44 0.23 19.31
N THR A 70 1.32 0.70 18.74
CA THR A 70 1.05 0.62 17.30
C THR A 70 0.69 1.95 16.65
N GLU A 71 0.95 3.06 17.34
CA GLU A 71 0.76 4.42 16.81
C GLU A 71 1.57 4.66 15.53
N TRP A 72 2.73 4.01 15.38
CA TRP A 72 3.56 4.07 14.18
C TRP A 72 2.84 3.62 12.89
N LEU A 73 1.70 2.93 12.99
CA LEU A 73 0.84 2.64 11.84
C LEU A 73 0.20 3.91 11.24
N LEU A 74 0.11 5.00 12.00
CA LEU A 74 -0.39 6.29 11.55
C LEU A 74 0.61 7.06 10.68
N GLU A 75 1.89 6.64 10.65
CA GLU A 75 2.91 7.25 9.78
C GLU A 75 2.66 7.03 8.29
N VAL A 76 1.75 6.10 7.94
CA VAL A 76 1.46 5.75 6.55
C VAL A 76 -0.02 5.93 6.23
N SER A 77 -0.34 6.02 4.94
CA SER A 77 -1.72 6.18 4.51
C SER A 77 -2.61 5.04 4.99
N ALA A 78 -3.69 5.38 5.71
CA ALA A 78 -4.70 4.43 6.16
C ALA A 78 -5.29 3.58 5.01
N VAL A 79 -5.31 4.12 3.79
CA VAL A 79 -5.75 3.40 2.60
C VAL A 79 -4.89 2.16 2.35
N THR A 80 -3.58 2.25 2.49
CA THR A 80 -2.67 1.11 2.27
C THR A 80 -2.88 -0.01 3.30
N LEU A 81 -3.14 0.37 4.55
CA LEU A 81 -3.46 -0.57 5.63
C LEU A 81 -4.78 -1.29 5.36
N GLN A 82 -5.81 -0.53 4.96
CA GLN A 82 -7.12 -1.06 4.59
C GLN A 82 -7.04 -1.98 3.36
N GLN A 83 -6.22 -1.66 2.36
CA GLN A 83 -5.97 -2.56 1.24
C GLN A 83 -5.24 -3.84 1.66
N SER A 84 -4.40 -3.80 2.70
CA SER A 84 -3.77 -5.00 3.25
C SER A 84 -4.79 -5.95 3.87
N LEU A 85 -5.79 -5.43 4.59
CA LEU A 85 -6.94 -6.21 5.07
C LEU A 85 -7.77 -6.79 3.91
N ARG A 86 -8.00 -6.02 2.83
CA ARG A 86 -8.72 -6.53 1.65
C ARG A 86 -7.96 -7.65 0.95
N ASN A 87 -6.64 -7.57 0.88
CA ASN A 87 -5.81 -8.63 0.33
C ASN A 87 -5.93 -9.92 1.18
N LEU A 88 -6.00 -9.80 2.50
CA LEU A 88 -6.25 -10.94 3.39
C LEU A 88 -7.65 -11.53 3.14
N ASN A 89 -8.67 -10.69 3.05
CA ASN A 89 -10.04 -11.14 2.76
C ASN A 89 -10.10 -11.93 1.43
N GLN A 90 -9.45 -11.42 0.39
CA GLN A 90 -9.37 -12.12 -0.90
C GLN A 90 -8.61 -13.45 -0.79
N ALA A 91 -7.54 -13.52 0.01
CA ALA A 91 -6.80 -14.76 0.22
C ALA A 91 -7.69 -15.82 0.88
N PHE A 92 -8.50 -15.44 1.88
CA PHE A 92 -9.49 -16.34 2.47
C PHE A 92 -10.59 -16.73 1.49
N THR A 93 -11.12 -15.80 0.69
CA THR A 93 -12.09 -16.14 -0.38
C THR A 93 -11.51 -17.20 -1.32
N ASN A 94 -10.28 -17.01 -1.79
CA ASN A 94 -9.62 -17.97 -2.67
C ASN A 94 -9.41 -19.34 -1.98
N PHE A 95 -9.07 -19.34 -0.69
CA PHE A 95 -8.94 -20.57 0.10
C PHE A 95 -10.25 -21.34 0.18
N PHE A 96 -11.36 -20.68 0.56
CA PHE A 96 -12.67 -21.33 0.66
C PHE A 96 -13.23 -21.80 -0.69
N GLU A 97 -12.86 -21.15 -1.78
CA GLU A 97 -13.19 -21.57 -3.14
C GLU A 97 -12.24 -22.66 -3.69
N GLY A 98 -11.28 -23.13 -2.91
CA GLY A 98 -10.32 -24.16 -3.32
C GLY A 98 -9.31 -23.69 -4.39
N ARG A 99 -9.15 -22.38 -4.58
CA ARG A 99 -8.23 -21.77 -5.57
C ARG A 99 -6.85 -21.49 -4.99
N ALA A 100 -6.70 -21.52 -3.67
CA ALA A 100 -5.45 -21.28 -2.98
C ALA A 100 -5.40 -22.08 -1.67
N GLU A 101 -4.20 -22.24 -1.12
CA GLU A 101 -3.99 -22.79 0.21
C GLU A 101 -4.35 -21.76 1.29
N TYR A 102 -4.34 -22.19 2.56
CA TYR A 102 -4.60 -21.32 3.70
C TYR A 102 -3.63 -20.12 3.69
N PRO A 103 -4.10 -18.88 3.96
CA PRO A 103 -3.23 -17.71 3.96
C PRO A 103 -2.06 -17.85 4.95
N SER A 104 -0.85 -17.50 4.52
CA SER A 104 0.36 -17.59 5.33
C SER A 104 0.90 -16.22 5.72
N PHE A 105 1.68 -16.18 6.81
CA PHE A 105 2.35 -14.96 7.26
C PHE A 105 3.32 -14.41 6.22
N LYS A 106 3.27 -13.09 6.00
CA LYS A 106 4.20 -12.38 5.12
C LYS A 106 5.56 -12.19 5.80
N SER A 107 6.62 -12.51 5.06
CA SER A 107 8.02 -12.31 5.48
C SER A 107 8.57 -10.94 5.05
N LYS A 108 9.52 -10.40 5.82
CA LYS A 108 10.29 -9.20 5.45
C LYS A 108 11.27 -9.44 4.29
N LYS A 109 11.72 -10.68 4.12
CA LYS A 109 12.69 -11.05 3.08
C LYS A 109 12.04 -11.39 1.74
N GLY A 110 10.71 -11.54 1.69
CA GLY A 110 9.96 -11.78 0.47
C GLY A 110 9.56 -10.48 -0.25
N ASP A 111 8.69 -10.62 -1.24
CA ASP A 111 8.18 -9.48 -2.00
C ASP A 111 7.42 -8.50 -1.10
N GLN A 112 7.83 -7.24 -1.16
CA GLN A 112 7.20 -6.15 -0.42
C GLN A 112 6.24 -5.40 -1.34
N THR A 113 4.97 -5.40 -0.99
CA THR A 113 3.90 -4.84 -1.82
C THR A 113 2.96 -3.98 -0.98
N ALA A 114 2.58 -2.83 -1.50
CA ALA A 114 1.46 -2.03 -0.99
C ALA A 114 0.56 -1.64 -2.16
N ARG A 115 -0.75 -1.68 -1.95
CA ARG A 115 -1.73 -1.25 -2.95
C ARG A 115 -2.22 0.13 -2.58
N TYR A 116 -2.08 1.05 -3.53
CA TYR A 116 -2.74 2.34 -3.50
C TYR A 116 -3.94 2.31 -4.44
N VAL A 117 -4.98 3.07 -4.12
CA VAL A 117 -6.17 3.22 -4.96
C VAL A 117 -6.32 4.69 -5.34
N GLY A 118 -6.97 4.96 -6.48
CA GLY A 118 -7.10 6.32 -7.00
C GLY A 118 -7.75 7.29 -6.01
N THR A 119 -8.64 6.81 -5.14
CA THR A 119 -9.26 7.62 -4.07
C THR A 119 -8.26 8.12 -3.02
N ALA A 120 -7.07 7.52 -2.94
CA ALA A 120 -6.00 7.95 -2.03
C ALA A 120 -5.22 9.16 -2.57
N PHE A 121 -5.42 9.53 -3.83
CA PHE A 121 -4.66 10.58 -4.50
C PHE A 121 -5.59 11.70 -4.97
N GLY A 122 -5.27 12.93 -4.59
CA GLY A 122 -5.76 14.12 -5.28
C GLY A 122 -4.70 14.54 -6.30
N LEU A 123 -4.96 14.36 -7.59
CA LEU A 123 -4.13 14.97 -8.63
C LEU A 123 -4.58 16.42 -8.78
N SER A 124 -3.89 17.35 -8.12
CA SER A 124 -4.01 18.76 -8.48
C SER A 124 -3.30 18.96 -9.82
N ARG A 125 -4.05 19.42 -10.81
CA ARG A 125 -3.48 19.83 -12.10
C ARG A 125 -2.64 21.07 -11.83
N ARG A 126 -1.32 20.92 -11.68
CA ARG A 126 -0.42 22.04 -11.90
C ARG A 126 -0.47 22.37 -13.39
N GLU A 127 -0.80 23.62 -13.71
CA GLU A 127 -0.60 24.15 -15.04
C GLU A 127 0.86 23.89 -15.41
N ARG A 128 1.05 23.27 -16.58
CA ARG A 128 2.39 23.07 -17.12
C ARG A 128 2.86 24.46 -17.54
N GLU A 129 3.80 25.05 -16.81
CA GLU A 129 4.81 25.88 -17.48
C GLU A 129 5.63 24.90 -18.34
N THR A 130 5.11 24.60 -19.52
CA THR A 130 5.86 23.96 -20.59
C THR A 130 6.76 25.01 -21.22
N GLU A 131 7.82 25.41 -20.50
CA GLU A 131 9.04 25.84 -21.16
C GLU A 131 10.13 24.89 -20.69
N ALA A 132 10.37 23.86 -21.50
CA ALA A 132 11.65 23.18 -21.41
C ALA A 132 12.72 24.24 -21.71
N PRO A 133 13.67 24.51 -20.80
CA PRO A 133 14.72 25.47 -21.09
C PRO A 133 15.48 25.02 -22.36
N PRO A 134 15.90 25.96 -23.23
CA PRO A 134 16.66 25.62 -24.42
C PRO A 134 17.88 24.79 -24.03
N LEU A 135 18.13 23.70 -24.75
CA LEU A 135 19.34 22.92 -24.59
C LEU A 135 20.50 23.75 -25.16
N GLU A 136 21.05 24.63 -24.31
CA GLU A 136 22.36 25.21 -24.56
C GLU A 136 23.44 24.21 -24.17
N ASP A 137 24.36 24.04 -25.11
CA ASP A 137 25.48 23.12 -25.13
C ASP A 137 26.39 23.38 -23.92
N ALA A 138 26.27 22.58 -22.86
CA ALA A 138 27.13 22.63 -21.68
C ALA A 138 27.72 21.23 -21.43
N GLY A 139 29.04 21.15 -21.56
CA GLY A 139 29.81 19.93 -21.40
C GLY A 139 29.69 19.28 -20.02
N SER A 140 30.19 18.03 -19.98
CA SER A 140 30.65 17.24 -18.84
C SER A 140 30.29 17.72 -17.42
N ASP A 141 29.67 16.80 -16.67
CA ASP A 141 29.45 16.82 -15.21
C ASP A 141 28.38 17.78 -14.68
N GLN A 142 27.12 17.30 -14.70
CA GLN A 142 26.20 17.26 -13.56
C GLN A 142 24.85 16.65 -13.99
N HIS A 143 24.41 15.59 -13.31
CA HIS A 143 23.08 15.02 -13.51
C HIS A 143 21.99 15.98 -12.96
N PRO A 144 20.90 16.24 -13.70
CA PRO A 144 19.87 17.16 -13.23
C PRO A 144 19.08 16.59 -12.05
N VAL A 145 19.06 17.36 -10.96
CA VAL A 145 18.15 17.19 -9.83
C VAL A 145 16.74 17.50 -10.32
N VAL A 146 15.95 16.46 -10.61
CA VAL A 146 14.54 16.64 -10.96
C VAL A 146 13.80 17.03 -9.69
N GLU A 147 13.40 18.30 -9.62
CA GLU A 147 12.61 18.87 -8.53
C GLU A 147 11.29 18.10 -8.39
N ARG A 148 11.03 17.62 -7.18
CA ARG A 148 10.03 16.58 -6.91
C ARG A 148 8.69 17.22 -6.60
N ALA A 149 7.67 16.80 -7.34
CA ALA A 149 6.28 17.01 -6.99
C ALA A 149 6.03 16.60 -5.52
N SER A 150 5.65 17.57 -4.69
CA SER A 150 5.17 17.33 -3.33
C SER A 150 3.77 16.74 -3.41
N VAL A 151 3.64 15.47 -3.01
CA VAL A 151 2.35 14.82 -2.77
C VAL A 151 2.04 15.05 -1.29
N ARG A 152 1.09 15.94 -0.98
CA ARG A 152 0.50 15.99 0.36
C ARG A 152 -0.49 14.83 0.50
N ALA A 153 -0.21 13.92 1.43
CA ALA A 153 -1.24 13.03 1.97
C ALA A 153 -2.15 13.85 2.90
N LYS A 154 -3.46 13.62 2.81
CA LYS A 154 -4.42 14.04 3.84
C LYS A 154 -4.37 13.07 5.01
#